data_AF-A0A932H8J4-F1
#
_entry.id   AF-A0A932H8J4-F1
#
_cell.length_a   1.000
_cell.length_b   1.000
_cell.length_c   1.000
_cell.angle_alpha   90.00
_cell.angle_beta   90.00
_cell.angle_gamma   90.00
#
_symmetry.space_group_name_H-M   'P 1'
#
loop_
_entity.id
_entity.type
_entity.pdbx_description
1 polymer ?
#
loop_
_entity_poly.entity_id
_entity_poly.type
_entity_poly.pdbx_seq_one_letter_code
_entity_poly.pdbx_strand_id
1 'polypeptide(L)'
;METAGVLCWNPALVQMENAKAESIHDPEWFTDAFTVSSVNQSKFKGYAIGLPLDHHEICDSGNLGDPRVANREIAEKIYVPVMDVLVDLINELRKIKVNVKNREFVEKA
;
A
#
# COMPACT_ATOMS: atom_id res chain seq x y z
N MET A 1 -4.36 -7.34 -1.55
CA MET A 1 -3.53 -7.67 -2.74
C MET A 1 -2.25 -8.36 -2.30
N GLU A 2 -1.61 -7.81 -1.28
CA GLU A 2 -0.42 -8.24 -0.56
C GLU A 2 -0.48 -9.72 -0.15
N THR A 3 -1.58 -10.17 0.47
CA THR A 3 -1.76 -11.58 0.86
C THR A 3 -1.68 -12.52 -0.35
N ALA A 4 -2.27 -12.14 -1.49
CA ALA A 4 -2.19 -12.93 -2.72
C ALA A 4 -0.74 -12.99 -3.22
N GLY A 5 -0.01 -11.88 -3.16
CA GLY A 5 1.42 -11.83 -3.47
C GLY A 5 2.24 -12.80 -2.62
N VAL A 6 2.08 -12.75 -1.29
CA VAL A 6 2.82 -13.66 -0.39
C VAL A 6 2.42 -15.12 -0.65
N LEU A 7 1.14 -15.43 -0.85
CA LEU A 7 0.68 -16.78 -1.23
C LEU A 7 1.31 -17.28 -2.54
N CYS A 8 1.55 -16.39 -3.50
CA CYS A 8 2.18 -16.72 -4.76
C CYS A 8 3.68 -17.06 -4.59
N TRP A 9 4.41 -16.28 -3.80
CA TRP A 9 5.86 -16.39 -3.63
C TRP A 9 6.29 -17.37 -2.54
N ASN A 10 5.66 -17.29 -1.37
CA ASN A 10 5.96 -18.13 -0.21
C ASN A 10 4.70 -18.32 0.67
N PRO A 11 3.84 -19.30 0.34
CA PRO A 11 2.60 -19.53 1.08
C PRO A 11 2.81 -19.94 2.54
N ALA A 12 3.99 -20.45 2.92
CA ALA A 12 4.29 -20.83 4.30
C ALA A 12 4.32 -19.64 5.28
N LEU A 13 4.40 -18.40 4.76
CA LEU A 13 4.34 -17.18 5.57
C LEU A 13 2.91 -16.69 5.84
N VAL A 14 1.90 -17.33 5.27
CA VAL A 14 0.50 -16.91 5.39
C VAL A 14 -0.28 -17.91 6.22
N GLN A 15 -0.66 -17.49 7.43
CA GLN A 15 -1.55 -18.21 8.32
C GLN A 15 -2.98 -17.72 8.11
N MET A 16 -3.65 -18.25 7.08
CA MET A 16 -4.98 -17.78 6.65
C MET A 16 -6.06 -18.00 7.72
N GLU A 17 -5.86 -18.92 8.66
CA GLU A 17 -6.71 -19.13 9.82
C GLU A 17 -6.80 -17.90 10.74
N ASN A 18 -5.80 -17.02 10.72
CA ASN A 18 -5.78 -15.78 11.49
C ASN A 18 -6.33 -14.57 10.73
N ALA A 19 -6.74 -14.77 9.47
CA ALA A 19 -7.22 -13.71 8.60
C ALA A 19 -8.54 -13.12 9.11
N LYS A 20 -8.55 -11.80 9.32
CA LYS A 20 -9.76 -11.03 9.64
C LYS A 20 -10.07 -10.08 8.50
N ALA A 21 -11.30 -10.13 8.01
CA ALA A 21 -11.79 -9.10 7.12
C ALA A 21 -12.23 -7.91 7.94
N GLU A 22 -11.77 -6.73 7.55
CA GLU A 22 -12.13 -5.50 8.21
C GLU A 22 -12.20 -4.37 7.18
N SER A 23 -13.05 -3.39 7.44
CA SER A 23 -13.17 -2.19 6.62
C SER A 23 -12.82 -0.99 7.46
N ILE A 24 -12.35 0.06 6.79
CA ILE A 24 -12.05 1.32 7.47
C ILE A 24 -13.30 1.86 8.17
N HIS A 25 -13.10 2.40 9.36
CA HIS A 25 -14.12 3.15 10.09
C HIS A 25 -13.62 4.55 10.43
N ASP A 26 -14.57 5.42 10.75
CA ASP A 26 -14.24 6.75 11.27
C ASP A 26 -13.80 6.62 12.75
N PRO A 27 -12.83 7.42 13.21
CA PRO A 27 -12.47 7.48 14.62
C PRO A 27 -13.65 7.93 15.48
N GLU A 28 -13.78 7.41 16.70
CA GLU A 28 -14.90 7.77 17.61
C GLU A 28 -15.00 9.27 17.92
N TRP A 29 -13.88 9.98 17.83
CA TRP A 29 -13.80 11.42 18.08
C TRP A 29 -14.20 12.27 16.87
N PHE A 30 -14.48 11.67 15.71
CA PHE A 30 -15.02 12.38 14.56
C PHE A 30 -16.47 12.80 14.80
N THR A 31 -16.80 14.03 14.42
CA THR A 31 -18.20 14.42 14.21
C THR A 31 -18.67 13.95 12.82
N ASP A 32 -19.98 13.85 12.61
CA ASP A 32 -20.61 13.50 11.31
C ASP A 32 -20.17 14.34 10.10
N ALA A 33 -19.54 15.49 10.33
CA ALA A 33 -18.96 16.31 9.27
C ALA A 33 -17.69 15.71 8.65
N PHE A 34 -17.05 14.73 9.30
CA PHE A 34 -15.81 14.11 8.84
C PHE A 34 -16.04 12.66 8.41
N THR A 35 -15.25 12.21 7.44
CA THR A 35 -15.17 10.80 7.05
C THR A 35 -13.74 10.44 6.63
N VAL A 36 -13.37 9.18 6.75
CA VAL A 36 -12.07 8.64 6.32
C VAL A 36 -12.29 7.59 5.23
N SER A 37 -11.46 7.64 4.19
CA SER A 37 -11.43 6.61 3.13
C SER A 37 -10.09 5.89 3.03
N SER A 38 -9.03 6.45 3.60
CA SER A 38 -7.75 5.77 3.84
C SER A 38 -6.95 6.53 4.90
N VAL A 39 -5.84 5.95 5.36
CA VAL A 39 -4.86 6.60 6.26
C VAL A 39 -4.44 7.99 5.78
N ASN A 40 -4.38 8.20 4.47
CA ASN A 40 -3.93 9.47 3.87
C ASN A 40 -5.08 10.30 3.26
N GLN A 41 -6.33 9.88 3.44
CA GLN A 41 -7.47 10.52 2.78
C GLN A 41 -8.66 10.60 3.74
N SER A 42 -8.93 11.83 4.18
CA SER A 42 -10.12 12.18 4.94
C SER A 42 -10.94 13.22 4.17
N LYS A 43 -12.17 13.44 4.60
CA LYS A 43 -13.03 14.49 4.05
C LYS A 43 -13.67 15.28 5.18
N PHE A 44 -13.84 16.58 4.97
CA PHE A 44 -14.66 17.44 5.80
C PHE A 44 -15.78 18.03 4.94
N LYS A 45 -17.03 17.71 5.28
CA LYS A 45 -18.23 18.09 4.51
C LYS A 45 -18.13 17.72 3.03
N GLY A 46 -17.52 16.56 2.76
CA GLY A 46 -17.29 16.04 1.40
C GLY A 46 -16.05 16.57 0.68
N TYR A 47 -15.37 17.60 1.21
CA TYR A 47 -14.12 18.11 0.64
C TYR A 47 -12.93 17.32 1.15
N ALA A 48 -12.03 16.91 0.25
CA ALA A 48 -10.84 16.16 0.61
C ALA A 48 -9.88 17.00 1.46
N ILE A 49 -9.43 16.42 2.57
CA ILE A 49 -8.42 16.97 3.48
C ILE A 49 -7.43 15.85 3.87
N GLY A 50 -6.24 16.23 4.28
CA GLY A 50 -5.28 15.30 4.89
C GLY A 50 -5.26 15.47 6.40
N LEU A 51 -5.56 14.41 7.14
CA LEU A 51 -5.39 14.35 8.59
C LEU A 51 -4.32 13.30 8.90
N PRO A 52 -3.40 13.56 9.84
CA PRO A 52 -2.37 12.59 10.23
C PRO A 52 -2.97 11.56 11.20
N LEU A 53 -3.81 10.67 10.68
CA LEU A 53 -4.44 9.62 11.48
C LEU A 53 -3.51 8.42 11.65
N ASP A 54 -3.51 7.83 12.83
CA ASP A 54 -2.86 6.55 13.07
C ASP A 54 -3.74 5.39 12.57
N HIS A 55 -3.11 4.28 12.18
CA HIS A 55 -3.86 3.12 11.65
C HIS A 55 -4.86 2.55 12.66
N HIS A 56 -4.52 2.55 13.95
CA HIS A 56 -5.38 2.02 15.01
C HIS A 56 -6.64 2.88 15.24
N GLU A 57 -6.66 4.13 14.76
CA GLU A 57 -7.83 5.00 14.89
C GLU A 57 -8.92 4.66 13.85
N ILE A 58 -8.53 3.95 12.79
CA ILE A 58 -9.37 3.71 11.61
C ILE A 58 -9.52 2.22 11.26
N CYS A 59 -8.78 1.36 11.97
CA CYS A 59 -8.80 -0.10 11.84
C CYS A 59 -8.17 -0.79 13.06
N ASP A 60 -8.91 -1.68 13.70
CA ASP A 60 -8.53 -2.41 14.91
C ASP A 60 -7.52 -3.53 14.63
N SER A 61 -7.70 -4.29 13.53
CA SER A 61 -6.80 -5.41 13.20
C SER A 61 -5.54 -4.99 12.45
N GLY A 62 -5.44 -3.73 12.02
CA GLY A 62 -4.40 -3.23 11.13
C GLY A 62 -4.50 -3.77 9.70
N ASN A 63 -5.57 -4.49 9.35
CA ASN A 63 -5.82 -5.00 8.01
C ASN A 63 -7.02 -4.28 7.37
N LEU A 64 -6.83 -3.77 6.15
CA LEU A 64 -7.88 -3.11 5.38
C LEU A 64 -8.28 -3.98 4.19
N GLY A 65 -9.53 -4.48 4.21
CA GLY A 65 -10.11 -5.36 3.20
C GLY A 65 -10.21 -6.81 3.67
N ASP A 66 -10.61 -7.70 2.76
CA ASP A 66 -10.75 -9.13 3.04
C ASP A 66 -9.58 -9.94 2.46
N PRO A 67 -8.62 -10.39 3.28
CA PRO A 67 -7.50 -11.20 2.82
C PRO A 67 -7.90 -12.63 2.48
N ARG A 68 -9.08 -13.11 2.90
CA ARG A 68 -9.54 -14.49 2.66
C ARG A 68 -9.92 -14.75 1.21
N VAL A 69 -10.20 -13.70 0.46
CA VAL A 69 -10.45 -13.79 -1.00
C VAL A 69 -9.15 -13.89 -1.81
N ALA A 70 -7.99 -13.76 -1.16
CA ALA A 70 -6.70 -13.82 -1.81
C ALA A 70 -6.39 -15.23 -2.31
N ASN A 71 -5.88 -15.31 -3.54
CA ASN A 71 -5.37 -16.54 -4.12
C ASN A 71 -4.23 -16.21 -5.10
N ARG A 72 -3.53 -17.26 -5.54
CA ARG A 72 -2.37 -17.12 -6.43
C ARG A 72 -2.73 -16.51 -7.79
N GLU A 73 -3.88 -16.85 -8.36
CA GLU A 73 -4.30 -16.35 -9.68
C GLU A 73 -4.50 -14.83 -9.67
N ILE A 74 -5.04 -14.28 -8.57
CA ILE A 74 -5.16 -12.83 -8.37
C ILE A 74 -3.78 -12.18 -8.39
N ALA A 75 -2.79 -12.80 -7.75
CA ALA A 75 -1.43 -12.28 -7.72
C ALA A 75 -0.83 -12.24 -9.13
N GLU A 76 -0.93 -13.32 -9.90
CA GLU A 76 -0.38 -13.39 -11.25
C GLU A 76 -1.01 -12.33 -12.17
N LYS A 77 -2.33 -12.13 -12.09
CA LYS A 77 -3.04 -11.11 -12.87
C LYS A 77 -2.64 -9.67 -12.53
N ILE A 78 -2.21 -9.42 -11.30
CA ILE A 78 -1.83 -8.07 -10.83
C ILE A 78 -0.33 -7.84 -11.02
N TYR A 79 0.50 -8.76 -10.53
CA TYR A 79 1.94 -8.54 -10.43
C TYR A 79 2.66 -8.71 -11.77
N VAL A 80 2.22 -9.62 -12.66
CA VAL A 80 2.90 -9.82 -13.95
C VAL A 80 2.86 -8.53 -14.80
N PRO A 81 1.70 -7.88 -15.03
CA PRO A 81 1.67 -6.62 -15.78
C PRO A 81 2.50 -5.51 -15.12
N VAL A 82 2.52 -5.44 -13.79
CA VAL A 82 3.34 -4.46 -13.05
C VAL A 82 4.82 -4.73 -13.27
N MET A 83 5.25 -6.00 -13.22
CA MET A 83 6.63 -6.39 -13.48
C MET A 83 7.07 -6.01 -14.89
N ASP A 84 6.22 -6.25 -15.90
CA ASP A 84 6.51 -5.86 -17.28
C ASP A 84 6.74 -4.34 -17.40
N VAL A 85 5.84 -3.53 -16.82
CA VAL A 85 5.99 -2.06 -16.81
C VAL A 85 7.26 -1.61 -16.08
N LEU A 86 7.62 -2.26 -14.97
CA LEU A 86 8.84 -1.93 -14.23
C LEU A 86 10.11 -2.29 -15.01
N VAL A 87 10.11 -3.42 -15.72
CA VAL A 87 11.22 -3.81 -16.61
C VAL A 87 11.37 -2.79 -17.74
N ASP A 88 10.27 -2.38 -18.37
CA ASP A 88 10.27 -1.35 -19.41
C ASP A 88 10.80 -0.02 -18.87
N LEU A 89 10.34 0.40 -17.69
CA LEU A 89 10.83 1.61 -17.02
C LEU A 89 12.35 1.54 -16.79
N ILE A 90 12.87 0.43 -16.28
CA ILE A 90 14.32 0.25 -16.07
C ILE A 90 15.07 0.38 -17.40
N ASN A 91 14.54 -0.21 -18.46
CA ASN A 91 15.15 -0.14 -19.79
C ASN A 91 15.14 1.28 -20.35
N GLU A 92 14.10 2.08 -20.11
CA GLU A 92 14.09 3.49 -20.47
C GLU A 92 15.06 4.31 -19.62
N LEU A 93 15.09 4.11 -18.30
CA LEU A 93 16.00 4.83 -17.40
C LEU A 93 17.47 4.57 -17.75
N ARG A 94 17.83 3.35 -18.18
CA ARG A 94 19.18 3.00 -18.64
C ARG A 94 19.67 3.82 -19.83
N LYS A 95 18.77 4.43 -20.61
CA LYS A 95 19.12 5.29 -21.75
C LYS A 95 19.52 6.70 -21.31
N ILE A 96 19.16 7.10 -20.08
CA ILE A 96 19.45 8.43 -19.56
C ILE A 96 20.95 8.52 -19.24
N LYS A 97 21.65 9.43 -19.92
CA LYS A 97 23.06 9.70 -19.66
C LYS A 97 23.22 10.49 -18.36
N VAL A 98 23.67 9.82 -17.30
CA VAL A 98 24.01 10.46 -16.03
C VAL A 98 25.51 10.76 -16.00
N ASN A 99 25.89 12.03 -15.82
CA ASN A 99 27.27 12.43 -15.59
C ASN A 99 27.49 12.70 -14.10
N VAL A 100 28.13 11.75 -13.41
CA VAL A 100 28.38 11.86 -11.96
C VAL A 100 29.62 12.72 -11.74
N LYS A 101 29.42 13.96 -11.27
CA LYS A 101 30.52 14.90 -10.99
C LYS A 101 31.13 14.72 -9.60
N ASN A 102 30.37 14.19 -8.65
CA ASN A 102 30.82 13.95 -7.29
C ASN A 102 30.26 12.61 -6.80
N ARG A 103 31.12 11.62 -6.62
CA ARG A 103 30.74 10.29 -6.11
C ARG A 103 30.87 10.18 -4.60
N GLU A 104 31.67 11.05 -4.01
CA GLU A 104 31.87 11.09 -2.57
C GLU A 104 30.74 11.88 -1.93
N PHE A 105 30.23 11.37 -0.81
CA PHE A 105 29.21 12.06 -0.03
C PHE A 105 29.91 13.10 0.85
N VAL A 106 30.14 14.29 0.27
CA VAL A 106 30.94 15.35 0.92
C VAL A 106 30.13 16.12 1.97
N GLU A 107 28.79 16.12 1.86
CA GLU A 107 27.85 16.74 2.79
C GLU A 107 27.54 15.81 3.98
N LYS A 108 28.58 15.37 4.70
CA LYS A 108 28.40 14.81 6.04
C LYS A 108 28.51 15.96 7.05
N ALA A 109 27.38 16.43 7.54
CA ALA A 109 27.30 17.25 8.75
C ALA A 109 27.03 16.35 9.96
#